data_AF-A0A9X3F0J8-F1
#
_entry.id   AF-A0A9X3F0J8-F1
#
_cell.length_a   1.000
_cell.length_b   1.000
_cell.length_c   1.000
_cell.angle_alpha   90.00
_cell.angle_beta   90.00
_cell.angle_gamma   90.00
#
_symmetry.space_group_name_H-M   'P 1'
#
loop_
_entity.id
_entity.type
_entity.pdbx_description
1 polymer ?
#
loop_
_entity_poly.entity_id
_entity_poly.type
_entity_poly.pdbx_seq_one_letter_code
_entity_poly.pdbx_strand_id
1 'polypeptide(L)'
;MNSPPSCIRCDVAMELGFVPELSGQVMVSVWHPGAPTTVKQSWAERLASPGGIRFAADEVLALDAYRCPDCGRVELFALRPPGSP
;
A
#
# COMPACT_ATOMS: atom_id res chain seq x y z
N MET A 1 -2.71 -19.07 -2.74
CA MET A 1 -3.80 -18.15 -2.38
C MET A 1 -3.56 -17.73 -0.95
N ASN A 2 -3.33 -16.44 -0.69
CA ASN A 2 -3.29 -15.95 0.70
C ASN A 2 -4.75 -15.85 1.17
N SER A 3 -5.09 -16.57 2.23
CA SER A 3 -6.42 -16.44 2.85
C SER A 3 -6.61 -15.01 3.36
N PRO A 4 -7.85 -14.47 3.36
CA PRO A 4 -8.11 -13.16 3.94
C PRO A 4 -7.68 -13.10 5.40
N PRO A 5 -7.10 -11.99 5.88
CA PRO A 5 -6.74 -11.84 7.27
C PRO A 5 -7.99 -11.86 8.17
N SER A 6 -7.83 -12.36 9.38
CA SER A 6 -8.87 -12.31 10.42
C SER A 6 -8.75 -11.02 11.24
N CYS A 7 -9.89 -10.44 11.61
CA CYS A 7 -9.93 -9.27 12.48
C CYS A 7 -9.49 -9.65 13.91
N ILE A 8 -8.46 -8.99 14.44
CA ILE A 8 -7.94 -9.28 15.80
C ILE A 8 -8.96 -9.10 16.93
N ARG A 9 -10.06 -8.36 16.68
CA ARG A 9 -11.09 -8.06 17.69
C ARG A 9 -12.28 -9.02 17.64
N CYS A 10 -12.64 -9.49 16.44
CA CYS A 10 -13.87 -10.24 16.20
C CYS A 10 -13.61 -11.69 15.79
N ASP A 11 -12.37 -12.02 15.43
CA ASP A 11 -11.96 -13.33 14.92
C ASP A 11 -12.75 -13.81 13.69
N VAL A 12 -13.21 -12.85 12.87
CA VAL A 12 -13.89 -13.11 11.60
C VAL A 12 -13.02 -12.71 10.42
N ALA A 13 -13.22 -13.37 9.28
CA ALA A 13 -12.54 -13.03 8.03
C ALA A 13 -12.90 -11.61 7.60
N MET A 14 -11.90 -10.84 7.19
CA MET A 14 -12.08 -9.47 6.73
C MET A 14 -12.36 -9.41 5.22
N GLU A 15 -13.05 -8.36 4.80
CA GLU A 15 -13.43 -8.10 3.41
C GLU A 15 -12.40 -7.19 2.74
N LEU A 16 -11.92 -7.56 1.55
CA LEU A 16 -11.06 -6.70 0.75
C LEU A 16 -11.83 -5.48 0.25
N GLY A 17 -11.20 -4.31 0.32
CA GLY A 17 -11.71 -3.06 -0.21
C GLY A 17 -10.58 -2.14 -0.67
N PHE A 18 -10.95 -0.90 -1.00
CA PHE A 18 -10.00 0.15 -1.38
C PHE A 18 -10.49 1.49 -0.84
N VAL A 19 -9.56 2.42 -0.65
CA VAL A 19 -9.89 3.81 -0.30
C VAL A 19 -9.90 4.62 -1.60
N PRO A 20 -11.07 5.10 -2.06
CA PRO A 20 -11.13 5.93 -3.26
C PRO A 20 -10.41 7.26 -3.00
N GLU A 21 -9.68 7.74 -3.99
CA GLU A 21 -9.07 9.06 -3.94
C GLU A 21 -9.96 10.12 -4.61
N LEU A 22 -9.60 11.39 -4.46
CA LEU A 22 -10.26 12.50 -5.14
C LEU A 22 -10.20 12.31 -6.66
N SER A 23 -11.26 12.72 -7.35
CA SER A 23 -11.32 12.83 -8.83
C SER A 23 -11.45 11.50 -9.60
N GLY A 24 -11.88 10.41 -8.98
CA GLY A 24 -12.12 9.14 -9.69
C GLY A 24 -10.85 8.41 -10.10
N GLN A 25 -9.70 8.81 -9.54
CA GLN A 25 -8.45 8.07 -9.61
C GLN A 25 -8.32 7.16 -8.38
N VAL A 26 -7.65 6.03 -8.55
CA VAL A 26 -7.29 5.13 -7.45
C VAL A 26 -5.80 5.31 -7.21
N MET A 27 -5.44 6.07 -6.18
CA MET A 27 -4.08 6.05 -5.64
C MET A 27 -3.93 4.84 -4.72
N VAL A 28 -3.07 3.90 -5.13
CA VAL A 28 -2.68 2.78 -4.29
C VAL A 28 -1.48 3.21 -3.47
N SER A 29 -1.66 3.27 -2.15
CA SER A 29 -0.54 3.47 -1.22
C SER A 29 0.39 2.26 -1.27
N VAL A 30 1.69 2.49 -1.14
CA VAL A 30 2.69 1.44 -1.18
C VAL A 30 3.55 1.42 0.07
N TRP A 31 3.98 0.24 0.47
CA TRP A 31 4.97 0.01 1.52
C TRP A 31 6.35 -0.16 0.90
N HIS A 32 7.32 0.60 1.39
CA HIS A 32 8.74 0.43 1.04
C HIS A 32 9.49 -0.08 2.27
N PRO A 33 10.32 -1.13 2.16
CA PRO A 33 11.14 -1.58 3.29
C PRO A 33 12.23 -0.56 3.62
N GLY A 34 12.49 -0.34 4.91
CA GLY A 34 13.57 0.53 5.38
C GLY A 34 13.15 1.97 5.68
N ALA A 35 14.12 2.81 6.04
CA ALA A 35 13.86 4.21 6.37
C ALA A 35 13.64 5.02 5.08
N PRO A 36 12.82 6.10 5.12
CA PRO A 36 12.75 7.05 4.02
C PRO A 36 14.14 7.62 3.77
N THR A 37 14.80 7.19 2.69
CA THR A 37 16.04 7.82 2.26
C THR A 37 15.68 9.17 1.69
N THR A 38 16.04 10.25 2.37
CA THR A 38 15.76 11.63 1.91
C THR A 38 16.52 12.03 0.64
N VAL A 39 17.33 11.16 0.03
CA VAL A 39 18.24 11.56 -1.05
C VAL A 39 18.54 10.41 -2.01
N LYS A 40 18.18 10.56 -3.29
CA LYS A 40 19.01 10.34 -4.50
C LYS A 40 18.37 11.00 -5.73
N GLN A 41 17.85 12.22 -5.60
CA GLN A 41 17.46 12.99 -6.78
C GLN A 41 18.54 14.03 -7.05
N SER A 42 19.21 13.89 -8.19
CA SER A 42 19.99 14.97 -8.79
C SER A 42 19.11 16.22 -8.95
N TRP A 43 19.75 17.38 -9.04
CA TRP A 43 19.05 18.64 -9.29
C TRP A 43 18.15 18.59 -10.54
N ALA A 44 18.58 17.84 -11.57
CA ALA A 44 17.80 17.61 -12.79
C ALA A 44 16.53 16.78 -12.53
N GLU A 45 16.61 15.74 -11.69
CA GLU A 45 15.46 14.89 -11.34
C GLU A 45 14.42 15.65 -10.50
N ARG A 46 14.87 16.59 -9.65
CA ARG A 46 13.97 17.47 -8.88
C ARG A 46 13.25 18.49 -9.77
N LEU A 47 13.91 19.02 -10.80
CA LEU A 47 13.25 19.91 -11.78
C LEU A 47 12.25 19.16 -12.68
N ALA A 48 12.55 17.91 -13.04
CA ALA A 48 11.72 17.11 -13.93
C ALA A 48 10.50 16.48 -13.25
N SER A 49 10.48 16.39 -11.92
CA SER A 49 9.36 15.82 -11.16
C SER A 49 9.21 16.54 -9.82
N PRO A 50 8.52 17.69 -9.80
CA PRO A 50 8.34 18.45 -8.57
C PRO A 50 7.42 17.67 -7.63
N GLY A 51 7.99 17.03 -6.61
CA GLY A 51 7.27 16.57 -5.41
C GLY A 51 7.24 15.06 -5.12
N GLY A 52 7.90 14.20 -5.89
CA GLY A 52 7.83 12.74 -5.67
C GLY A 52 9.16 12.12 -5.24
N ILE A 53 9.13 11.13 -4.35
CA ILE A 53 10.24 10.17 -4.18
C ILE A 53 10.05 9.07 -5.23
N ARG A 54 11.11 8.76 -5.99
CA ARG A 54 11.07 7.66 -6.97
C ARG A 54 11.58 6.39 -6.33
N PHE A 55 10.79 5.33 -6.42
CA PHE A 55 11.17 3.96 -6.09
C PHE A 55 10.92 3.11 -7.32
N ALA A 56 11.69 2.05 -7.53
CA ALA A 56 11.37 1.08 -8.57
C ALA A 56 10.09 0.31 -8.15
N ALA A 57 9.25 -0.05 -9.12
CA ALA A 57 7.96 -0.67 -8.84
C ALA A 57 8.09 -2.04 -8.15
N ASP A 58 9.22 -2.71 -8.32
CA ASP A 58 9.60 -3.97 -7.67
C ASP A 58 10.23 -3.78 -6.28
N GLU A 59 10.51 -2.54 -5.85
CA GLU A 59 11.02 -2.21 -4.51
C GLU A 59 9.88 -1.96 -3.50
N VAL A 60 8.63 -1.90 -3.97
CA VAL A 60 7.48 -1.53 -3.15
C VAL A 60 6.39 -2.60 -3.17
N LEU A 61 5.65 -2.72 -2.06
CA LEU A 61 4.48 -3.58 -1.94
C LEU A 61 3.22 -2.72 -1.94
N ALA A 62 2.27 -3.01 -2.83
CA ALA A 62 0.95 -2.39 -2.76
C ALA A 62 0.27 -2.70 -1.42
N LEU A 63 -0.40 -1.72 -0.84
CA LEU A 63 -1.21 -1.91 0.36
C LEU A 63 -2.62 -2.34 -0.02
N ASP A 64 -3.03 -3.50 0.47
CA ASP A 64 -4.41 -3.95 0.43
C ASP A 64 -5.15 -3.46 1.69
N ALA A 65 -6.37 -2.94 1.52
CA ALA A 65 -7.22 -2.53 2.63
C ALA A 65 -8.26 -3.62 2.92
N TYR A 66 -8.35 -4.05 4.17
CA TYR A 66 -9.36 -5.01 4.62
C TYR A 66 -10.24 -4.39 5.69
N ARG A 67 -11.56 -4.57 5.59
CA ARG A 67 -12.56 -4.10 6.56
C ARG A 67 -13.20 -5.29 7.27
N CYS A 68 -13.28 -5.24 8.59
CA CYS A 68 -14.07 -6.18 9.38
C CYS A 68 -15.58 -5.91 9.16
N PRO A 69 -16.39 -6.89 8.74
CA PRO A 69 -17.83 -6.69 8.54
C PRO A 69 -18.57 -6.38 9.85
N ASP A 70 -18.14 -6.98 10.96
CA ASP A 70 -18.85 -6.88 12.25
C ASP A 70 -18.58 -5.57 12.99
N CYS A 71 -17.31 -5.16 13.11
CA CYS A 71 -16.93 -3.99 13.90
C CYS A 71 -16.43 -2.81 13.08
N GLY A 72 -16.30 -2.95 11.76
CA GLY A 72 -15.88 -1.88 10.86
C GLY A 72 -14.41 -1.49 10.93
N ARG A 73 -13.58 -2.18 11.74
CA ARG A 73 -12.13 -1.94 11.79
C ARG A 73 -11.52 -2.13 10.40
N VAL A 74 -10.68 -1.18 9.97
CA VAL A 74 -9.92 -1.26 8.73
C VAL A 74 -8.44 -1.49 9.05
N GLU A 75 -7.80 -2.38 8.31
CA GLU A 75 -6.38 -2.69 8.41
C GLU A 75 -5.75 -2.68 7.01
N LEU A 76 -4.52 -2.16 6.90
CA LEU A 76 -3.75 -2.13 5.67
C LEU A 76 -2.66 -3.18 5.74
N PHE A 77 -2.52 -3.98 4.69
CA PHE A 77 -1.53 -5.06 4.62
C PHE A 77 -0.64 -4.91 3.38
N ALA A 78 0.68 -4.97 3.59
CA ALA A 78 1.66 -5.08 2.53
C ALA A 78 1.90 -6.57 2.19
N LEU A 79 0.91 -7.22 1.57
CA LEU A 79 1.01 -8.63 1.22
C LEU A 79 1.84 -8.79 -0.06
N ARG A 80 2.84 -9.67 -0.03
CA ARG A 80 3.58 -10.00 -1.26
C ARG A 80 2.65 -10.81 -2.19
N PRO A 81 2.48 -10.42 -3.46
CA PRO A 81 1.69 -11.21 -4.40
C PRO A 81 2.33 -12.61 -4.56
N PRO A 82 1.52 -13.68 -4.63
CA PRO A 82 2.05 -15.00 -4.88
C PRO A 82 2.74 -15.03 -6.26
N GLY A 83 4.03 -15.38 -6.29
CA GLY A 83 4.83 -15.47 -7.52
C GLY A 83 5.66 -14.23 -7.87
N SER A 84 5.63 -13.19 -7.04
CA SER A 84 6.65 -12.12 -7.10
C SER A 84 7.99 -12.64 -6.55
N PRO A 85 9.14 -12.38 -7.20
CA PRO A 85 10.45 -12.79 -6.72
C PRO A 85 10.81 -12.23 -5.33
#